data_AF-A0A920UHU6-F1
#
_entry.id   AF-A0A920UHU6-F1
#
_cell.length_a   1.000
_cell.length_b   1.000
_cell.length_c   1.000
_cell.angle_alpha   90.00
_cell.angle_beta   90.00
_cell.angle_gamma   90.00
#
_symmetry.space_group_name_H-M   'P 1'
#
loop_
_entity.id
_entity.type
_entity.pdbx_description
1 polymer ?
#
loop_
_entity_poly.entity_id
_entity_poly.type
_entity_poly.pdbx_seq_one_letter_code
_entity_poly.pdbx_strand_id
1 'polypeptide(L)' 'MSDIATAPLSKEFIEIDGKKMAFHETGEGRPVVFLHGNPTSSYLWRNIIPLVSGNARCIAPDLIGMGDS' A
#
# COMPACT_ATOMS: atom_id res chain seq x y z
N MET A 1 18.62 13.12 -7.95
CA MET A 1 18.08 11.77 -7.71
C MET A 1 16.99 11.92 -6.67
N SER A 2 15.80 11.36 -6.90
CA SER A 2 14.78 11.31 -5.85
C SER A 2 15.30 10.45 -4.70
N ASP A 3 15.24 10.95 -3.47
CA ASP A 3 15.62 10.18 -2.30
C ASP A 3 14.79 8.90 -2.23
N ILE A 4 15.48 7.74 -2.20
CA ILE A 4 14.82 6.44 -2.13
C ILE A 4 14.42 6.22 -0.68
N ALA A 5 13.11 6.16 -0.41
CA ALA A 5 12.61 5.80 0.91
C ALA A 5 12.95 4.34 1.23
N THR A 6 13.42 4.12 2.46
CA THR A 6 13.63 2.79 3.05
C THR A 6 12.63 2.50 4.18
N ALA A 7 11.95 3.52 4.69
CA ALA A 7 10.88 3.34 5.65
C ALA A 7 9.65 2.68 4.99
N PRO A 8 8.97 1.76 5.68
CA PRO A 8 7.71 1.21 5.20
C PRO A 8 6.61 2.27 5.21
N LEU A 9 5.56 2.03 4.42
CA LEU A 9 4.34 2.83 4.45
C LEU A 9 3.58 2.62 5.77
N SER A 10 2.82 3.62 6.21
CA SER A 10 1.85 3.43 7.31
C SER A 10 0.84 2.35 6.94
N LYS A 11 0.40 1.59 7.94
CA LYS A 11 -0.56 0.50 7.77
C LYS A 11 -1.80 0.73 8.62
N GLU A 12 -2.94 0.57 7.99
CA GLU A 12 -4.23 0.36 8.61
C GLU A 12 -4.63 -1.10 8.43
N PHE A 13 -5.62 -1.56 9.20
CA PHE A 13 -6.06 -2.94 9.18
C PHE A 13 -7.58 -3.03 9.12
N ILE A 14 -8.07 -3.98 8.33
CA ILE A 14 -9.50 -4.28 8.21
C ILE A 14 -9.71 -5.80 8.31
N GLU A 15 -10.80 -6.21 8.94
CA GLU A 15 -11.19 -7.63 8.97
C GLU A 15 -11.99 -7.99 7.70
N ILE A 16 -11.54 -9.03 6.99
CA ILE A 16 -12.22 -9.61 5.83
C ILE A 16 -12.24 -11.12 6.03
N ASP A 17 -13.43 -11.73 6.04
CA ASP A 17 -13.61 -13.18 6.25
C ASP A 17 -12.89 -13.74 7.50
N GLY A 18 -12.88 -12.96 8.59
CA GLY A 18 -12.21 -13.32 9.85
C GLY A 18 -10.67 -13.28 9.78
N LYS A 19 -10.11 -12.64 8.75
CA LYS A 19 -8.67 -12.40 8.58
C LYS A 19 -8.37 -10.91 8.66
N LYS A 20 -7.26 -10.57 9.30
CA LYS A 20 -6.81 -9.18 9.45
C LYS A 20 -5.96 -8.81 8.23
N MET A 21 -6.47 -7.94 7.37
CA MET A 21 -5.80 -7.48 6.16
C MET A 21 -5.13 -6.12 6.41
N ALA A 22 -3.83 -6.01 6.15
CA ALA A 22 -3.07 -4.77 6.22
C ALA A 22 -3.16 -4.00 4.89
N PHE A 23 -3.30 -2.68 4.96
CA PHE A 23 -3.26 -1.82 3.79
C PHE A 23 -2.68 -0.44 4.12
N HIS A 24 -2.08 0.20 3.11
CA HIS A 24 -1.75 1.62 3.17
C HIS A 24 -2.79 2.41 2.40
N GLU A 25 -3.20 3.55 2.96
CA GLU A 25 -4.08 4.50 2.29
C GLU A 25 -3.55 5.94 2.46
N THR A 26 -3.57 6.72 1.37
CA THR A 26 -3.23 8.15 1.41
C THR A 26 -3.82 8.89 0.20
N GLY A 27 -3.93 10.21 0.30
CA GLY A 27 -4.49 11.06 -0.75
C GLY A 27 -6.01 10.99 -0.85
N GLU A 28 -6.57 11.71 -1.81
CA GLU A 28 -8.01 11.88 -2.00
C GLU A 28 -8.37 11.81 -3.50
N GLY A 29 -9.66 11.63 -3.82
CA GLY A 29 -10.17 11.60 -5.20
C GLY A 29 -10.37 10.19 -5.76
N ARG A 30 -10.21 10.04 -7.09
CA ARG A 30 -10.45 8.75 -7.77
C ARG A 30 -9.44 7.69 -7.27
N PRO A 31 -9.90 6.50 -6.83
CA PRO A 31 -9.00 5.53 -6.24
C PRO A 31 -8.08 4.88 -7.28
N VAL A 32 -6.82 4.72 -6.90
CA VAL A 32 -5.80 3.92 -7.60
C VAL A 32 -5.33 2.83 -6.65
N VAL A 33 -5.50 1.56 -7.08
CA VAL A 33 -5.17 0.38 -6.27
C VAL A 33 -3.85 -0.22 -6.75
N PHE A 34 -2.91 -0.37 -5.82
CA PHE A 34 -1.58 -0.91 -6.08
C PHE A 34 -1.49 -2.35 -5.55
N LEU A 35 -1.62 -3.33 -6.45
CA LEU A 35 -1.51 -4.75 -6.11
C LEU A 35 -0.09 -5.24 -6.33
N HIS A 36 0.52 -5.79 -5.27
CA HIS A 36 1.84 -6.42 -5.36
C HIS A 36 1.72 -7.89 -5.79
N GLY A 37 2.86 -8.55 -6.01
CA GLY A 37 2.94 -9.98 -6.33
C GLY A 37 3.84 -10.75 -5.38
N ASN A 38 4.25 -11.96 -5.77
CA ASN A 38 5.17 -12.81 -5.00
C ASN A 38 6.65 -12.41 -5.25
N PRO A 39 7.54 -12.37 -4.23
CA PRO A 39 7.35 -12.49 -2.78
C PRO A 39 7.33 -11.12 -2.07
N THR A 40 6.55 -10.18 -2.58
CA THR A 40 6.58 -8.77 -2.14
C THR A 40 5.40 -8.42 -1.21
N SER A 41 5.30 -7.15 -0.83
CA SER A 41 4.17 -6.54 -0.11
C SER A 41 3.91 -5.13 -0.65
N SER A 42 3.01 -4.35 -0.04
CA SER A 42 2.80 -2.94 -0.38
C SER A 42 4.09 -2.11 -0.28
N TYR A 43 5.10 -2.60 0.44
CA TYR A 43 6.44 -2.00 0.49
C TYR A 43 7.06 -1.79 -0.89
N LEU A 44 6.71 -2.61 -1.88
CA LEU A 44 7.13 -2.46 -3.28
C LEU A 44 6.78 -1.08 -3.84
N TRP A 45 5.64 -0.52 -3.43
CA TRP A 45 5.07 0.70 -4.01
C TRP A 45 5.46 1.97 -3.25
N ARG A 46 6.24 1.89 -2.16
CA ARG A 46 6.52 3.02 -1.27
C ARG A 46 7.18 4.24 -1.94
N ASN A 47 7.94 4.02 -3.00
CA ASN A 47 8.58 5.09 -3.78
C ASN A 47 7.76 5.54 -4.99
N ILE A 48 6.67 4.85 -5.29
CA ILE A 48 5.78 5.14 -6.42
C ILE A 48 4.53 5.88 -5.93
N ILE A 49 3.95 5.47 -4.81
CA ILE A 49 2.75 6.10 -4.23
C ILE A 49 2.89 7.62 -4.03
N PRO A 50 4.02 8.17 -3.54
CA PRO A 50 4.19 9.62 -3.42
C PRO A 50 4.11 10.38 -4.74
N LEU A 51 4.36 9.72 -5.87
CA LEU A 51 4.25 10.32 -7.21
C LEU A 51 2.81 10.36 -7.73
N VAL A 52 1.88 9.66 -7.06
CA VAL A 52 0.48 9.50 -7.47
C VAL A 52 -0.49 10.14 -6.46
N SER A 53 -0.15 10.13 -5.17
CA SER A 53 -1.04 10.53 -4.08
C SER A 53 -1.45 12.02 -4.08
N GLY A 54 -0.75 12.87 -4.83
CA GLY A 54 -1.16 14.27 -5.04
C GLY A 54 -2.39 14.45 -5.93
N ASN A 55 -2.81 13.41 -6.67
CA ASN A 55 -3.90 13.49 -7.64
C ASN A 55 -4.95 12.37 -7.49
N ALA A 56 -4.73 11.42 -6.58
CA ALA A 56 -5.59 10.26 -6.40
C ALA A 56 -5.54 9.72 -4.97
N ARG A 57 -6.61 9.01 -4.59
CA ARG A 57 -6.64 8.19 -3.37
C ARG A 57 -5.88 6.90 -3.66
N CYS A 58 -4.69 6.76 -3.10
CA CYS A 58 -3.83 5.61 -3.28
C CYS A 58 -4.12 4.56 -2.21
N ILE A 59 -4.41 3.33 -2.63
CA ILE A 59 -4.68 2.19 -1.75
C ILE A 59 -3.72 1.05 -2.10
N ALA A 60 -2.95 0.56 -1.15
CA ALA A 60 -1.99 -0.52 -1.35
C ALA A 60 -2.16 -1.61 -0.26
N PRO A 61 -3.00 -2.63 -0.51
CA PRO A 61 -3.17 -3.75 0.41
C PRO A 61 -1.98 -4.72 0.32
N ASP A 62 -1.72 -5.41 1.42
CA ASP A 62 -0.93 -6.64 1.39
C ASP A 62 -1.86 -7.83 1.12
N LEU A 63 -1.49 -8.67 0.15
CA LEU A 63 -2.18 -9.94 -0.13
C LEU A 63 -2.19 -10.81 1.13
N ILE A 64 -3.24 -11.60 1.32
CA ILE A 64 -3.39 -12.48 2.49
C ILE A 64 -2.18 -13.41 2.66
N GLY A 65 -1.62 -13.47 3.88
CA GLY A 65 -0.43 -14.26 4.18
C GLY A 65 0.88 -13.67 3.66
N MET A 66 0.86 -12.41 3.20
CA MET A 66 2.03 -11.64 2.77
C MET A 66 2.06 -10.29 3.47
N GLY A 67 3.24 -9.68 3.59
CA GLY A 67 3.39 -8.41 4.32
C GLY A 67 2.89 -8.54 5.76
N ASP A 68 2.00 -7.64 6.15
CA ASP A 68 1.41 -7.60 7.49
C ASP A 68 -0.05 -8.13 7.56
N SER A 69 -0.55 -8.75 6.46
CA SER A 69 -1.88 -9.41 6.38
C SER A 69 -1.85 -10.88 6.80
#